data_AF-A0A966HTX4-F1
#
_entry.id   AF-A0A966HTX4-F1
#
_cell.length_a   1.000
_cell.length_b   1.000
_cell.length_c   1.000
_cell.angle_alpha   90.00
_cell.angle_beta   90.00
_cell.angle_gamma   90.00
#
_symmetry.space_group_name_H-M   'P 1'
#
loop_
_entity.id
_entity.type
_entity.pdbx_description
1 polymer ?
#
loop_
_entity_poly.entity_id
_entity_poly.type
_entity_poly.pdbx_seq_one_letter_code
_entity_poly.pdbx_strand_id
1 'polypeptide(L)'
;KKQAQEPIKSQAARVGMPYVTERWLGGMLTNFPTVYKRIQRLKELEALEASNDQVLTKKELLLLRREREKLHKNLDGIRNMTKLPSAVWVVDTKKEHLAVAEAHKLGIPVIAILDTNCDPDEVDFKIPGNDDAIRSVALLTRVIADAVAAGLQARSANVAKEAMDAAKSADESVAAGEPLADWEKELLAGTPEAPTESQGA
;
A
#
# COMPACT_ATOMS: atom_id res chain seq x y z
N LYS A 1 12.46 11.58 15.36
CA LYS A 1 12.46 12.84 16.17
C LYS A 1 11.06 13.14 16.73
N LYS A 2 10.90 13.82 17.90
CA LYS A 2 9.56 14.13 18.46
C LYS A 2 8.72 14.98 17.51
N GLN A 3 9.34 15.95 16.85
CA GLN A 3 8.73 16.89 15.91
C GLN A 3 8.17 16.19 14.65
N ALA A 4 8.71 15.03 14.30
CA ALA A 4 8.33 14.28 13.11
C ALA A 4 7.28 13.19 13.39
N GLN A 5 7.06 12.79 14.65
CA GLN A 5 6.20 11.65 14.98
C GLN A 5 4.76 11.83 14.49
N GLU A 6 4.11 12.92 14.90
CA GLU A 6 2.71 13.19 14.57
C GLU A 6 2.50 13.54 13.08
N PRO A 7 3.34 14.39 12.45
CA PRO A 7 3.21 14.65 11.01
C PRO A 7 3.36 13.40 10.15
N ILE A 8 4.31 12.51 10.47
CA ILE A 8 4.51 11.28 9.70
C ILE A 8 3.33 10.33 9.90
N LYS A 9 2.91 10.10 11.15
CA LYS A 9 1.80 9.20 11.47
C LYS A 9 0.51 9.63 10.77
N SER A 10 0.15 10.91 10.89
CA SER A 10 -1.10 11.44 10.33
C SER A 10 -1.11 11.39 8.79
N GLN A 11 -0.03 11.81 8.12
CA GLN A 11 0.03 11.81 6.66
C GLN A 11 0.15 10.39 6.08
N ALA A 12 0.93 9.51 6.70
CA ALA A 12 1.05 8.12 6.25
C ALA A 12 -0.27 7.35 6.40
N ALA A 13 -0.97 7.54 7.53
CA ALA A 13 -2.31 6.96 7.73
C ALA A 13 -3.33 7.49 6.71
N ARG A 14 -3.27 8.77 6.35
CA ARG A 14 -4.12 9.38 5.32
C ARG A 14 -3.91 8.74 3.93
N VAL A 15 -2.67 8.43 3.56
CA VAL A 15 -2.34 7.85 2.24
C VAL A 15 -2.37 6.32 2.26
N GLY A 16 -2.49 5.70 3.44
CA GLY A 16 -2.49 4.25 3.60
C GLY A 16 -1.11 3.60 3.40
N MET A 17 -0.03 4.36 3.56
CA MET A 17 1.34 3.87 3.42
C MET A 17 1.93 3.45 4.77
N PRO A 18 2.84 2.47 4.80
CA PRO A 18 3.52 2.06 6.03
C PRO A 18 4.41 3.18 6.60
N TYR A 19 4.55 3.22 7.93
CA TYR A 19 5.39 4.20 8.62
C TYR A 19 6.06 3.64 9.86
N VAL A 20 7.15 4.29 10.30
CA VAL A 20 7.81 4.05 11.58
C VAL A 20 8.05 5.40 12.26
N THR A 21 7.51 5.58 13.47
CA THR A 21 7.59 6.87 14.20
C THR A 21 8.32 6.76 15.54
N GLU A 22 8.30 5.59 16.17
CA GLU A 22 8.89 5.38 17.49
C GLU A 22 10.37 5.05 17.39
N ARG A 23 10.71 3.77 17.26
CA ARG A 23 12.09 3.32 17.19
C ARG A 23 12.31 2.43 15.98
N TRP A 24 13.29 2.78 15.16
CA TRP A 24 13.84 1.88 14.17
C TRP A 24 14.59 0.74 14.87
N LEU A 25 14.15 -0.50 14.65
CA LEU A 25 14.84 -1.69 15.14
C LEU A 25 15.86 -2.09 14.07
N GLY A 26 17.12 -2.26 14.45
CA GLY A 26 18.13 -2.74 13.51
C GLY A 26 17.72 -4.10 12.93
N GLY A 27 17.80 -4.23 11.60
CA GLY A 27 17.34 -5.39 10.86
C GLY A 27 15.89 -5.30 10.37
N MET A 28 15.25 -4.13 10.46
CA MET A 28 13.86 -3.96 10.00
C MET A 28 13.67 -4.27 8.52
N LEU A 29 14.62 -3.87 7.68
CA LEU A 29 14.57 -4.15 6.24
C LEU A 29 15.46 -5.35 5.91
N THR A 30 16.69 -5.36 6.43
CA THR A 30 17.69 -6.40 6.09
C THR A 30 17.36 -7.78 6.64
N ASN A 31 16.62 -7.87 7.75
CA ASN A 31 16.13 -9.12 8.34
C ASN A 31 14.59 -9.11 8.47
N PHE A 32 13.92 -8.69 7.39
CA PHE A 32 12.46 -8.64 7.31
C PHE A 32 11.76 -9.94 7.73
N PRO A 33 12.23 -11.17 7.41
CA PRO A 33 11.57 -12.40 7.84
C PRO A 33 11.44 -12.52 9.37
N THR A 34 12.43 -12.03 10.12
CA THR A 34 12.40 -12.06 11.58
C THR A 34 11.46 -11.00 12.15
N VAL A 35 11.46 -9.78 11.56
CA VAL A 35 10.51 -8.73 11.94
C VAL A 35 9.07 -9.13 11.61
N TYR A 36 8.85 -9.79 10.49
CA TYR A 36 7.55 -10.30 10.08
C TYR A 36 6.98 -11.30 11.08
N LYS A 37 7.80 -12.22 11.62
CA LYS A 37 7.40 -13.11 12.72
C LYS A 37 6.96 -12.33 13.97
N ARG A 38 7.59 -11.19 14.27
CA ARG A 38 7.17 -10.31 15.38
C ARG A 38 5.83 -9.62 15.11
N ILE A 39 5.55 -9.27 13.86
CA ILE A 39 4.24 -8.73 13.44
C ILE A 39 3.16 -9.82 13.56
N GLN A 40 3.45 -11.06 13.16
CA GLN A 40 2.54 -12.20 13.36
C GLN A 40 2.26 -12.42 14.85
N ARG A 41 3.29 -12.41 15.68
CA ARG A 41 3.14 -12.48 17.15
C ARG A 41 2.24 -11.36 17.70
N LEU A 42 2.35 -10.13 17.19
CA LEU A 42 1.45 -9.04 17.57
C LEU A 42 -0.02 -9.36 17.21
N LYS A 43 -0.28 -9.87 16.01
CA LYS A 43 -1.62 -10.28 15.57
C LYS A 43 -2.20 -11.43 16.40
N GLU A 44 -1.36 -12.40 16.79
CA GLU A 44 -1.74 -13.48 17.71
C GLU A 44 -2.15 -12.92 19.08
N LEU A 45 -1.38 -11.98 19.63
CA LEU A 45 -1.68 -11.35 20.93
C LEU A 45 -2.97 -10.52 20.88
N GLU A 46 -3.23 -9.81 19.77
CA GLU A 46 -4.51 -9.10 19.54
C GLU A 46 -5.69 -10.08 19.47
N ALA A 47 -5.52 -11.23 18.81
CA ALA A 47 -6.56 -12.26 18.69
C ALA A 47 -6.88 -12.93 20.04
N LEU A 48 -5.86 -13.25 20.83
CA LEU A 48 -6.02 -13.83 22.17
C LEU A 48 -6.73 -12.89 23.15
N GLU A 49 -6.50 -11.58 23.02
CA GLU A 49 -7.20 -10.60 23.85
C GLU A 49 -8.67 -10.43 23.44
N ALA A 50 -8.95 -10.54 22.14
CA ALA A 50 -10.31 -10.50 21.61
C ALA A 50 -11.12 -11.76 21.95
N SER A 51 -10.49 -12.94 21.98
CA SER A 51 -11.14 -14.19 22.37
C SER A 51 -11.48 -14.27 23.87
N ASN A 52 -10.92 -13.36 24.69
CA ASN A 52 -11.10 -13.28 26.13
C ASN A 52 -10.89 -14.64 26.81
N ASP A 53 -9.74 -15.29 26.54
CA ASP A 53 -9.39 -16.60 27.07
C ASP A 53 -9.37 -16.59 28.62
N GLN A 54 -10.49 -17.02 29.21
CA GLN A 54 -10.72 -17.12 30.66
C GLN A 54 -9.84 -18.17 31.36
N VAL A 55 -8.92 -18.81 30.62
CA VAL A 55 -8.06 -19.89 31.09
C VAL A 55 -6.74 -19.35 31.69
N LEU A 56 -6.39 -18.08 31.43
CA LEU A 56 -5.12 -17.48 31.85
C LEU A 56 -5.19 -16.82 33.23
N THR A 57 -4.11 -16.92 33.99
CA THR A 57 -4.00 -16.23 35.29
C THR A 57 -3.84 -14.72 35.09
N LYS A 58 -4.25 -13.91 36.09
CA LYS A 58 -4.11 -12.44 36.06
C LYS A 58 -2.65 -11.98 35.81
N LYS A 59 -1.67 -12.75 36.28
CA LYS A 59 -0.25 -12.46 36.11
C LYS A 59 0.19 -12.68 34.65
N GLU A 60 -0.22 -13.79 34.04
CA GLU A 60 0.07 -14.09 32.63
C GLU A 60 -0.60 -13.07 31.70
N LEU A 61 -1.85 -12.73 31.98
CA LEU A 61 -2.60 -11.73 31.23
C LEU A 61 -1.90 -10.36 31.27
N LEU A 62 -1.37 -9.96 32.44
CA LEU A 62 -0.59 -8.73 32.57
C LEU A 62 0.71 -8.77 31.75
N LEU A 63 1.39 -9.92 31.70
CA LEU A 63 2.62 -10.08 30.91
C LEU A 63 2.33 -10.00 29.41
N LEU A 64 1.28 -10.66 28.94
CA LEU A 64 0.86 -10.62 27.53
C LEU A 64 0.45 -9.22 27.10
N ARG A 65 -0.31 -8.48 27.95
CA ARG A 65 -0.67 -7.08 27.67
C ARG A 65 0.56 -6.19 27.52
N ARG A 66 1.55 -6.34 28.41
CA ARG A 66 2.82 -5.58 28.33
C ARG A 66 3.64 -5.94 27.09
N GLU A 67 3.65 -7.21 26.69
CA GLU A 67 4.29 -7.66 25.46
C GLU A 67 3.62 -7.02 24.23
N ARG A 68 2.29 -7.10 24.16
CA ARG A 68 1.47 -6.49 23.11
C ARG A 68 1.71 -5.00 23.01
N GLU A 69 1.65 -4.25 24.12
CA GLU A 69 1.87 -2.80 24.13
C GLU A 69 3.25 -2.40 23.59
N LYS A 70 4.29 -3.15 23.95
CA LYS A 70 5.66 -2.92 23.44
C LYS A 70 5.76 -3.18 21.94
N LEU A 71 5.15 -4.26 21.46
CA LEU A 71 5.14 -4.59 20.04
C LEU A 71 4.31 -3.59 19.24
N HIS A 72 3.10 -3.28 19.71
CA HIS A 72 2.20 -2.31 19.09
C HIS A 72 2.87 -0.94 18.96
N LYS A 73 3.53 -0.45 20.01
CA LYS A 73 4.22 0.85 19.97
C LYS A 73 5.22 0.96 18.80
N ASN A 74 5.99 -0.11 18.52
CA ASN A 74 7.06 -0.05 17.53
C ASN A 74 6.64 -0.55 16.13
N LEU A 75 5.69 -1.49 16.05
CA LEU A 75 5.39 -2.23 14.81
C LEU A 75 4.03 -1.88 14.19
N ASP A 76 3.21 -1.05 14.85
CA ASP A 76 1.86 -0.71 14.37
C ASP A 76 1.89 -0.14 12.93
N GLY A 77 2.78 0.81 12.65
CA GLY A 77 2.84 1.43 11.32
C GLY A 77 3.34 0.52 10.18
N ILE A 78 3.94 -0.64 10.50
CA ILE A 78 4.41 -1.62 9.50
C ILE A 78 3.59 -2.91 9.50
N ARG A 79 2.50 -2.99 10.28
CA ARG A 79 1.67 -4.20 10.45
C ARG A 79 1.08 -4.77 9.15
N ASN A 80 0.86 -3.87 8.18
CA ASN A 80 0.25 -4.18 6.89
C ASN A 80 1.30 -4.45 5.79
N MET A 81 2.59 -4.35 6.10
CA MET A 81 3.65 -4.67 5.15
C MET A 81 3.79 -6.18 4.98
N THR A 82 3.66 -6.63 3.74
CA THR A 82 3.90 -8.03 3.34
C THR A 82 5.18 -8.19 2.55
N LYS A 83 5.68 -7.11 1.94
CA LYS A 83 6.86 -7.06 1.10
C LYS A 83 7.75 -5.90 1.52
N LEU A 84 9.01 -5.94 1.09
CA LEU A 84 9.95 -4.84 1.25
C LEU A 84 9.44 -3.59 0.50
N PRO A 85 9.71 -2.38 1.03
CA PRO A 85 9.30 -1.15 0.39
C PRO A 85 10.14 -0.88 -0.87
N SER A 86 9.53 -0.23 -1.86
CA SER A 86 10.21 0.17 -3.11
C SER A 86 11.00 1.47 -3.00
N ALA A 87 10.69 2.30 -2.00
CA ALA A 87 11.41 3.52 -1.66
C ALA A 87 11.21 3.80 -0.17
N VAL A 88 12.18 4.47 0.45
CA VAL A 88 12.08 4.90 1.85
C VAL A 88 12.17 6.42 1.90
N TRP A 89 11.26 7.04 2.64
CA TRP A 89 11.31 8.46 2.93
C TRP A 89 11.74 8.69 4.39
N VAL A 90 12.79 9.48 4.60
CA VAL A 90 13.47 9.65 5.89
C VAL A 90 13.49 11.12 6.31
N VAL A 91 13.27 11.37 7.60
CA VAL A 91 13.49 12.67 8.24
C VAL A 91 14.67 12.53 9.18
N ASP A 92 15.68 13.39 9.00
CA ASP A 92 16.96 13.35 9.73
C ASP A 92 17.76 12.06 9.47
N THR A 93 18.61 12.08 8.44
CA THR A 93 19.47 10.93 8.10
C THR A 93 20.51 10.64 9.16
N LYS A 94 21.02 11.67 9.84
CA LYS A 94 22.01 11.51 10.91
C LYS A 94 21.46 10.72 12.09
N LYS A 95 20.22 11.00 12.48
CA LYS A 95 19.56 10.25 13.56
C LYS A 95 19.10 8.88 13.10
N GLU A 96 18.56 8.77 11.90
CA GLU A 96 18.02 7.53 11.34
C GLU A 96 19.03 6.79 10.44
N HIS A 97 20.33 6.88 10.75
CA HIS A 97 21.42 6.28 9.98
C HIS A 97 21.26 4.76 9.77
N LEU A 98 20.68 4.04 10.73
CA LEU A 98 20.39 2.61 10.58
C LEU A 98 19.38 2.34 9.46
N ALA A 99 18.34 3.18 9.34
CA ALA A 99 17.34 3.03 8.29
C ALA A 99 17.94 3.28 6.90
N VAL A 100 18.78 4.32 6.79
CA VAL A 100 19.49 4.68 5.56
C VAL A 100 20.48 3.57 5.17
N ALA A 101 21.29 3.10 6.12
CA ALA A 101 22.27 2.04 5.87
C ALA A 101 21.61 0.71 5.45
N GLU A 102 20.49 0.35 6.08
CA GLU A 102 19.73 -0.84 5.70
C GLU A 102 19.08 -0.72 4.32
N ALA A 103 18.52 0.44 3.99
CA ALA A 103 17.94 0.72 2.67
C ALA A 103 19.02 0.65 1.58
N HIS A 104 20.17 1.29 1.80
CA HIS A 104 21.30 1.28 0.89
C HIS A 104 21.83 -0.14 0.65
N LYS A 105 21.93 -0.96 1.70
CA LYS A 105 22.39 -2.35 1.58
C LYS A 105 21.46 -3.21 0.71
N LEU A 106 20.17 -2.89 0.65
CA LEU A 106 19.18 -3.58 -0.17
C LEU A 106 18.96 -2.95 -1.54
N GLY A 107 19.63 -1.83 -1.84
CA GLY A 107 19.42 -1.05 -3.06
C GLY A 107 18.04 -0.38 -3.13
N ILE A 108 17.44 -0.09 -1.96
CA ILE A 108 16.17 0.63 -1.90
C ILE A 108 16.46 2.13 -1.93
N PRO A 109 15.89 2.89 -2.89
CA PRO A 109 16.16 4.31 -3.02
C PRO A 109 15.69 5.10 -1.79
N VAL A 110 16.55 5.97 -1.30
CA VAL A 110 16.34 6.82 -0.12
C VAL A 110 16.00 8.24 -0.55
N ILE A 111 14.86 8.73 -0.09
CA ILE A 111 14.40 10.11 -0.25
C ILE A 111 14.46 10.76 1.12
N ALA A 112 15.20 11.85 1.31
CA ALA A 112 15.33 12.43 2.64
C ALA A 112 15.38 13.96 2.66
N ILE A 113 14.95 14.51 3.80
CA ILE A 113 15.17 15.91 4.15
C ILE A 113 16.60 16.04 4.68
N LEU A 114 17.40 16.88 4.03
CA LEU A 114 18.77 17.15 4.42
C LEU A 114 18.89 18.53 5.08
N ASP A 115 19.31 18.53 6.34
CA ASP A 115 19.75 19.73 7.04
C ASP A 115 21.28 19.88 6.94
N THR A 116 21.80 21.02 7.39
CA THR A 116 23.22 21.41 7.34
C THR A 116 24.21 20.41 7.95
N ASN A 117 23.75 19.47 8.78
CA ASN A 117 24.58 18.52 9.51
C ASN A 117 24.54 17.08 8.95
N CYS A 118 23.84 16.87 7.83
CA CYS A 118 23.66 15.59 7.17
C CYS A 118 24.61 15.44 5.99
N ASP A 119 25.13 14.24 5.77
CA ASP A 119 25.94 13.92 4.59
C ASP A 119 25.01 13.74 3.37
N PRO A 120 25.14 14.55 2.31
CA PRO A 120 24.29 14.42 1.14
C PRO A 120 24.56 13.13 0.35
N ASP A 121 25.70 12.46 0.52
CA ASP A 121 26.07 11.30 -0.31
C ASP A 121 25.38 10.00 0.14
N GLU A 122 24.78 9.99 1.32
CA GLU A 122 24.01 8.86 1.85
C GLU A 122 22.56 8.78 1.29
N VAL A 123 22.15 9.76 0.47
CA VAL A 123 20.76 9.91 0.02
C VAL A 123 20.67 10.04 -1.50
N ASP A 124 19.80 9.26 -2.13
CA ASP A 124 19.59 9.30 -3.58
C ASP A 124 18.80 10.54 -4.02
N PHE A 125 17.68 10.82 -3.34
CA PHE A 125 16.80 11.93 -3.64
C PHE A 125 16.81 12.96 -2.51
N LYS A 126 17.60 14.01 -2.74
CA LYS A 126 17.99 15.01 -1.74
C LYS A 126 16.99 16.17 -1.73
N ILE A 127 16.35 16.41 -0.58
CA ILE A 127 15.48 17.57 -0.38
C ILE A 127 16.13 18.47 0.68
N PRO A 128 16.82 19.57 0.30
CA PRO A 128 17.41 20.47 1.28
C PRO A 128 16.29 21.16 2.09
N GLY A 129 16.38 21.10 3.42
CA GLY A 129 15.36 21.67 4.28
C GLY A 129 15.66 21.50 5.77
N ASN A 130 14.95 22.27 6.59
CA ASN A 130 15.06 22.17 8.05
C ASN A 130 14.28 20.95 8.55
N ASP A 131 14.95 20.03 9.23
CA ASP A 131 14.38 18.78 9.77
C ASP A 131 14.03 18.85 11.28
N ASP A 132 14.40 19.94 11.95
CA ASP A 132 14.15 20.20 13.38
C ASP A 132 12.82 20.94 13.61
N ALA A 133 12.44 21.81 12.68
CA ALA A 133 11.22 22.59 12.79
C ALA A 133 9.97 21.76 12.44
N ILE A 134 9.05 21.62 13.39
CA ILE A 134 7.76 20.90 13.18
C ILE A 134 7.00 21.41 11.95
N ARG A 135 6.98 22.73 11.71
CA ARG A 135 6.32 23.32 10.54
C ARG A 135 6.96 22.89 9.22
N SER A 136 8.28 22.84 9.18
CA SER A 136 9.04 22.44 7.99
C SER A 136 8.82 20.96 7.69
N VAL A 137 9.00 20.11 8.70
CA VAL A 137 8.75 18.66 8.59
C VAL A 137 7.31 18.40 8.16
N ALA A 138 6.32 19.02 8.81
CA ALA A 138 4.91 18.84 8.45
C ALA A 138 4.57 19.32 7.03
N LEU A 139 5.21 20.38 6.56
CA LEU A 139 5.01 20.85 5.20
C LEU A 139 5.59 19.85 4.19
N LEU A 140 6.84 19.41 4.40
CA LEU A 140 7.53 18.51 3.49
C LEU A 140 6.89 17.10 3.50
N THR A 141 6.50 16.59 4.68
CA THR A 141 5.76 15.32 4.80
C THR A 141 4.43 15.37 4.06
N ARG A 142 3.72 16.51 4.15
CA ARG A 142 2.43 16.68 3.46
C ARG A 142 2.62 16.72 1.96
N VAL A 143 3.59 17.48 1.47
CA VAL A 143 3.85 17.61 0.02
C VAL A 143 4.21 16.24 -0.58
N ILE A 144 5.07 15.46 0.08
CA ILE A 144 5.39 14.12 -0.42
C ILE A 144 4.20 13.16 -0.30
N ALA A 145 3.41 13.24 0.77
CA ALA A 145 2.20 12.44 0.91
C ALA A 145 1.15 12.75 -0.17
N ASP A 146 0.95 14.03 -0.50
CA ASP A 146 0.06 14.45 -1.58
C ASP A 146 0.58 13.95 -2.96
N ALA A 147 1.90 13.95 -3.18
CA ALA A 147 2.51 13.37 -4.38
C ALA A 147 2.28 11.85 -4.48
N VAL A 148 2.42 11.11 -3.36
CA VAL A 148 2.13 9.67 -3.32
C VAL A 148 0.65 9.41 -3.57
N ALA A 149 -0.25 10.21 -2.98
CA ALA A 149 -1.68 10.08 -3.21
C ALA A 149 -2.06 10.29 -4.69
N ALA A 150 -1.50 11.32 -5.32
CA ALA A 150 -1.68 11.57 -6.75
C ALA A 150 -1.15 10.41 -7.62
N GLY A 151 0.02 9.86 -7.28
CA GLY A 151 0.59 8.69 -7.96
C GLY A 151 -0.28 7.43 -7.82
N LEU A 152 -0.87 7.18 -6.64
CA LEU A 152 -1.79 6.07 -6.41
C LEU A 152 -3.08 6.22 -7.21
N GLN A 153 -3.63 7.44 -7.31
CA GLN A 153 -4.80 7.74 -8.13
C GLN A 153 -4.53 7.57 -9.62
N ALA A 154 -3.37 8.01 -10.11
CA ALA A 154 -2.98 7.80 -11.50
C ALA A 154 -2.81 6.31 -11.81
N ARG A 155 -2.20 5.54 -10.90
CA ARG A 155 -2.07 4.09 -11.05
C ARG A 155 -3.44 3.39 -11.12
N SER A 156 -4.37 3.73 -10.24
CA SER A 156 -5.70 3.11 -10.27
C SER A 156 -6.48 3.46 -11.55
N ALA A 157 -6.35 4.70 -12.04
CA ALA A 157 -6.94 5.12 -13.31
C ALA A 157 -6.34 4.35 -14.50
N ASN A 158 -5.03 4.14 -14.53
CA ASN A 158 -4.37 3.38 -15.59
C ASN A 158 -4.80 1.90 -15.58
N VAL A 159 -4.84 1.27 -14.40
CA VAL A 159 -5.32 -0.12 -14.27
C VAL A 159 -6.78 -0.24 -14.72
N ALA A 160 -7.63 0.74 -14.41
CA ALA A 160 -9.02 0.75 -14.86
C ALA A 160 -9.14 0.89 -16.40
N LYS A 161 -8.29 1.72 -17.01
CA LYS A 161 -8.24 1.86 -18.47
C LYS A 161 -7.75 0.58 -19.14
N GLU A 162 -6.66 -0.02 -18.64
CA GLU A 162 -6.14 -1.29 -19.14
C GLU A 162 -7.17 -2.42 -19.01
N ALA A 163 -7.94 -2.46 -17.93
CA ALA A 163 -9.03 -3.43 -17.77
C ALA A 163 -10.19 -3.18 -18.75
N MET A 164 -10.52 -1.92 -19.05
CA MET A 164 -11.53 -1.57 -20.06
C MET A 164 -11.06 -1.88 -21.48
N ASP A 165 -9.79 -1.66 -21.79
CA ASP A 165 -9.21 -1.96 -23.10
C ASP A 165 -9.05 -3.49 -23.30
N ALA A 166 -8.74 -4.24 -22.24
CA ALA A 166 -8.76 -5.70 -22.25
C ALA A 166 -10.18 -6.27 -22.43
N ALA A 167 -11.20 -5.61 -21.85
CA ALA A 167 -12.60 -6.00 -22.05
C ALA A 167 -13.09 -5.68 -23.47
N LYS A 168 -12.67 -4.56 -24.07
CA LYS A 168 -13.00 -4.21 -25.46
C LYS A 168 -12.32 -5.10 -26.48
N SER A 169 -11.06 -5.47 -26.27
CA SER A 169 -10.34 -6.40 -27.15
C SER A 169 -10.89 -7.84 -27.05
N ALA A 170 -11.45 -8.24 -25.91
CA ALA A 170 -12.20 -9.48 -25.79
C ALA A 170 -13.53 -9.42 -26.57
N ASP A 171 -14.25 -8.29 -26.56
CA ASP A 171 -15.51 -8.10 -27.30
C ASP A 171 -15.30 -7.99 -28.83
N GLU A 172 -14.21 -7.34 -29.28
CA GLU A 172 -13.83 -7.30 -30.71
C GLU A 172 -13.38 -8.65 -31.27
N SER A 173 -12.91 -9.58 -30.42
CA SER A 173 -12.56 -10.95 -30.84
C SER A 173 -13.78 -11.83 -31.13
N VAL A 174 -14.98 -11.44 -30.68
CA VAL A 174 -16.25 -12.13 -30.98
C VAL A 174 -16.95 -11.53 -32.22
N ALA A 175 -16.64 -10.28 -32.60
CA ALA A 175 -17.25 -9.59 -33.72
C ALA A 175 -16.50 -9.73 -35.06
N ALA A 176 -15.32 -10.38 -35.08
CA ALA A 176 -14.50 -10.57 -36.28
C ALA A 176 -14.55 -12.01 -36.86
N GLY A 177 -15.64 -12.74 -36.62
CA GLY A 177 -15.88 -14.09 -37.15
C GLY A 177 -17.12 -14.17 -38.03
N GLU A 178 -16.89 -14.10 -39.34
CA GLU A 178 -17.75 -14.47 -40.47
C GLU A 178 -18.83 -13.47 -40.96
N PRO A 179 -18.73 -12.95 -42.22
CA PRO A 179 -19.90 -12.42 -42.91
C PRO A 179 -20.88 -13.57 -43.16
N LEU A 180 -22.14 -13.41 -42.76
CA LEU A 180 -23.21 -14.39 -42.98
C LEU A 180 -23.13 -15.00 -44.39
N ALA A 181 -23.00 -16.32 -44.44
CA ALA A 181 -22.87 -17.07 -45.67
C ALA A 181 -24.17 -16.99 -46.50
N ASP A 182 -24.04 -16.86 -47.82
CA ASP A 182 -25.17 -16.52 -48.71
C ASP A 182 -26.35 -17.51 -48.68
N TRP A 183 -26.14 -18.74 -48.19
CA TRP A 183 -27.19 -19.74 -48.02
C TRP A 183 -28.14 -19.45 -46.83
N GLU A 184 -27.72 -18.68 -45.83
CA GLU A 184 -28.61 -18.23 -44.74
C GLU A 184 -29.57 -17.12 -45.21
N LYS A 185 -29.17 -16.31 -46.20
CA LYS A 185 -30.04 -15.29 -46.79
C LYS A 185 -31.17 -15.91 -47.63
N GLU A 186 -30.88 -17.01 -48.33
CA GLU A 186 -31.90 -17.75 -49.09
C GLU A 186 -32.93 -18.45 -48.20
N LEU A 187 -32.52 -18.96 -47.04
CA LEU A 187 -33.43 -19.59 -46.07
C LEU A 187 -34.42 -18.59 -45.44
N LEU A 188 -34.00 -17.33 -45.22
CA LEU A 188 -34.88 -16.27 -44.75
C LEU A 188 -35.86 -15.77 -45.83
N ALA A 189 -35.46 -15.75 -47.10
CA ALA A 189 -36.31 -15.34 -48.20
C ALA A 189 -37.34 -16.42 -48.61
N GLY A 190 -37.12 -17.68 -48.21
CA GLY A 190 -37.87 -18.85 -48.66
C GLY A 190 -39.02 -19.31 -47.75
N THR A 191 -39.45 -18.55 -46.74
CA THR A 191 -40.62 -18.94 -45.92
C THR A 191 -41.90 -18.44 -46.58
N PRO A 192 -42.80 -19.31 -47.11
CA PRO A 192 -44.12 -18.88 -47.57
C PRO A 192 -45.03 -18.64 -46.37
N GLU A 193 -45.78 -17.55 -46.39
CA GLU A 193 -46.81 -17.21 -45.40
C GLU A 193 -47.80 -18.38 -45.19
N ALA A 194 -47.97 -18.78 -43.93
CA ALA A 194 -49.04 -19.67 -43.48
C ALA A 194 -50.31 -18.86 -43.12
N PRO A 195 -51.50 -19.47 -43.19
CA PRO A 195 -52.75 -18.80 -43.57
C PRO A 195 -53.43 -18.03 -42.43
N THR A 196 -54.16 -16.99 -42.81
CA THR A 196 -55.04 -16.18 -41.96
C THR A 196 -56.28 -17.00 -41.56
N GLU A 197 -56.41 -17.34 -40.29
CA GLU A 197 -57.67 -17.83 -39.70
C GLU A 197 -58.58 -16.64 -39.35
N SER A 198 -59.81 -16.67 -39.86
CA SER A 198 -60.89 -15.74 -39.58
C SER A 198 -61.70 -16.15 -38.34
N GLN A 199 -61.92 -15.24 -37.41
CA GLN A 199 -63.15 -15.05 -36.60
C GLN A 199 -63.13 -13.58 -36.15
N GLY A 200 -64.13 -12.70 -36.29
CA GLY A 200 -65.54 -12.80 -36.61
C GLY A 200 -66.28 -11.80 -35.71
N ALA A 201 -66.75 -10.68 -36.28
CA ALA A 201 -67.89 -9.86 -35.86
C ALA A 201 -68.15 -8.77 -36.91
#